data_AF-F4G3K8-F1
#
_entry.id   AF-F4G3K8-F1
#
_cell.length_a   1.000
_cell.length_b   1.000
_cell.length_c   1.000
_cell.angle_alpha   90.00
_cell.angle_beta   90.00
_cell.angle_gamma   90.00
#
_symmetry.space_group_name_H-M   'P 1'
#
loop_
_entity.id
_entity.type
_entity.pdbx_description
1 polymer ?
#
loop_
_entity_poly.entity_id
_entity_poly.type
_entity_poly.pdbx_seq_one_letter_code
_entity_poly.pdbx_strand_id
1 'polypeptide(L)'
;MNFTETKEMRDFRTRLKKSIYIMSLVAWRLNGEDREDALSIRNLMRELKNKLDEDANLSELDFTEIYGAIILGLSILYSSLENDLVKKDLLNIQDTLSIGG
;
A
#
# COMPACT_ATOMS: atom_id res chain seq x y z
N MET A 1 -14.83 -7.73 19.31
CA MET A 1 -13.47 -7.70 18.72
C MET A 1 -12.57 -8.56 19.58
N ASN A 2 -12.07 -9.66 19.03
CA ASN A 2 -11.10 -10.52 19.71
C ASN A 2 -9.74 -9.80 19.83
N PHE A 3 -8.97 -10.10 20.88
CA PHE A 3 -7.64 -9.53 21.09
C PHE A 3 -6.70 -9.75 19.88
N THR A 4 -6.84 -10.91 19.22
CA THR A 4 -6.11 -11.28 18.00
C THR A 4 -6.43 -10.35 16.83
N GLU A 5 -7.71 -10.08 16.55
CA GLU A 5 -8.15 -9.17 15.48
C GLU A 5 -7.62 -7.75 15.69
N THR A 6 -7.58 -7.30 16.95
CA THR A 6 -7.09 -5.97 17.30
C THR A 6 -5.57 -5.85 17.10
N LYS A 7 -4.82 -6.93 17.37
CA LYS A 7 -3.38 -7.00 17.14
C LYS A 7 -3.06 -7.04 15.65
N GLU A 8 -3.72 -7.92 14.89
CA GLU A 8 -3.53 -8.04 13.44
C GLU A 8 -3.83 -6.73 12.71
N MET A 9 -4.90 -6.04 13.10
CA MET A 9 -5.24 -4.74 12.56
C MET A 9 -4.19 -3.67 12.89
N ARG A 10 -3.65 -3.67 14.12
CA ARG A 10 -2.57 -2.76 14.51
C ARG A 10 -1.28 -3.02 13.73
N ASP A 11 -0.95 -4.29 13.54
CA ASP A 11 0.23 -4.72 12.78
C ASP A 11 0.07 -4.33 11.30
N PHE A 12 -1.11 -4.54 10.72
CA PHE A 12 -1.43 -4.09 9.36
C PHE A 12 -1.31 -2.56 9.22
N ARG A 13 -1.87 -1.78 10.14
CA ARG A 13 -1.71 -0.29 10.13
C ARG A 13 -0.26 0.14 10.16
N THR A 14 0.57 -0.53 10.96
CA THR A 14 2.00 -0.23 11.04
C THR A 14 2.70 -0.52 9.72
N ARG A 15 2.39 -1.66 9.10
CA ARG A 15 2.89 -2.06 7.78
C ARG A 15 2.44 -1.09 6.69
N LEU A 16 1.17 -0.68 6.69
CA LEU A 16 0.64 0.31 5.75
C LEU A 16 1.36 1.67 5.86
N LYS A 17 1.63 2.15 7.09
CA LYS A 17 2.43 3.38 7.30
C LYS A 17 3.83 3.25 6.71
N LYS A 18 4.49 2.10 6.90
CA LYS A 18 5.81 1.83 6.32
C LYS A 18 5.76 1.80 4.80
N SER A 19 4.75 1.16 4.22
CA SER A 19 4.54 1.11 2.76
C SER A 19 4.32 2.50 2.15
N ILE A 20 3.54 3.38 2.80
CA ILE A 20 3.36 4.79 2.38
C ILE A 20 4.70 5.53 2.30
N TYR A 21 5.58 5.30 3.29
CA TYR A 21 6.90 5.91 3.31
C TYR A 21 7.78 5.40 2.17
N ILE A 22 7.88 4.09 1.98
CA ILE A 22 8.65 3.48 0.89
C ILE A 22 8.12 3.95 -0.47
N MET A 23 6.80 4.01 -0.65
CA MET A 23 6.17 4.48 -1.87
C MET A 23 6.51 5.95 -2.18
N SER A 24 6.74 6.77 -1.15
CA SER A 24 7.21 8.14 -1.33
C SER A 24 8.65 8.21 -1.85
N LEU A 25 9.51 7.28 -1.42
CA LEU A 25 10.87 7.16 -1.92
C LEU A 25 10.89 6.63 -3.36
N VAL A 26 10.02 5.67 -3.68
CA VAL A 26 9.81 5.19 -5.05
C VAL A 26 9.40 6.36 -5.96
N ALA A 27 8.34 7.08 -5.60
CA ALA A 27 7.87 8.23 -6.37
C ALA A 27 8.94 9.32 -6.56
N TRP A 28 9.84 9.51 -5.58
CA TRP A 28 10.94 10.46 -5.68
C TRP A 28 12.00 10.05 -6.72
N ARG A 29 12.16 8.75 -6.99
CA ARG A 29 13.12 8.21 -7.97
C ARG A 29 12.57 8.08 -9.38
N LEU A 30 11.25 8.21 -9.54
CA LEU A 30 10.54 8.12 -10.82
C LEU A 30 10.32 9.51 -11.43
N ASN A 31 9.98 9.55 -12.72
CA ASN A 31 9.67 10.77 -13.45
C ASN A 31 8.47 10.55 -14.36
N GLY A 32 7.83 11.66 -14.78
CA GLY A 32 6.68 11.60 -15.69
C GLY A 32 5.51 10.78 -15.11
N GLU A 33 4.85 10.01 -15.98
CA GLU A 33 3.66 9.21 -15.70
C GLU A 33 3.90 8.18 -14.57
N ASP A 34 5.04 7.47 -14.58
CA ASP A 34 5.38 6.51 -13.53
C ASP A 34 5.41 7.14 -12.12
N ARG A 35 5.83 8.40 -12.03
CA ARG A 35 5.81 9.14 -10.76
C ARG A 35 4.39 9.49 -10.35
N GLU A 36 3.54 9.87 -11.29
CA GLU A 36 2.14 10.21 -11.01
C GLU A 36 1.37 8.97 -10.56
N ASP A 37 1.59 7.82 -11.19
CA ASP A 37 1.05 6.53 -10.79
C ASP A 37 1.51 6.16 -9.38
N ALA A 38 2.81 6.31 -9.11
CA ALA A 38 3.37 6.04 -7.80
C ALA A 38 2.74 6.92 -6.69
N LEU A 39 2.52 8.20 -6.97
CA LEU A 39 1.86 9.13 -6.05
C LEU A 39 0.38 8.79 -5.85
N SER A 40 -0.30 8.34 -6.91
CA SER A 40 -1.70 7.91 -6.86
C SER A 40 -1.88 6.66 -6.00
N ILE A 41 -1.04 5.65 -6.18
CA ILE A 41 -0.99 4.44 -5.32
C ILE A 41 -0.76 4.83 -3.86
N ARG A 42 0.18 5.75 -3.60
CA ARG A 42 0.43 6.25 -2.24
C ARG A 42 -0.79 6.95 -1.64
N ASN A 43 -1.55 7.69 -2.45
CA ASN A 43 -2.75 8.37 -1.98
C ASN A 43 -3.85 7.37 -1.62
N LEU A 44 -4.04 6.29 -2.41
CA LEU A 44 -4.92 5.17 -2.05
C LEU A 44 -4.51 4.51 -0.73
N MET A 45 -3.20 4.29 -0.51
CA MET A 45 -2.72 3.77 0.77
C MET A 45 -3.03 4.70 1.95
N ARG A 46 -2.95 6.02 1.75
CA ARG A 46 -3.32 7.02 2.77
C ARG A 46 -4.81 7.03 3.03
N GLU A 47 -5.62 6.91 1.99
CA GLU A 47 -7.08 6.78 2.11
C GLU A 47 -7.43 5.54 2.94
N LEU A 48 -6.88 4.37 2.59
CA LEU A 48 -7.08 3.14 3.34
C LEU A 48 -6.69 3.31 4.81
N LYS A 49 -5.53 3.91 5.08
CA LYS A 49 -5.06 4.19 6.44
C LYS A 49 -6.03 5.08 7.20
N ASN A 50 -6.52 6.15 6.58
CA ASN A 50 -7.42 7.09 7.24
C ASN A 50 -8.77 6.44 7.53
N LYS A 51 -9.33 5.67 6.58
CA LYS A 51 -10.54 4.87 6.80
C LYS A 51 -10.38 3.89 7.98
N LEU A 52 -9.23 3.21 8.07
CA LEU A 52 -8.93 2.34 9.21
C LEU A 52 -8.81 3.11 10.54
N ASP A 53 -8.29 4.33 10.53
CA ASP A 53 -8.10 5.14 11.73
C ASP A 53 -9.39 5.82 12.21
N GLU A 54 -10.28 6.20 11.30
CA GLU A 54 -11.49 6.99 11.57
C GLU A 54 -12.76 6.15 11.71
N ASP A 55 -12.85 5.02 11.00
CA ASP A 55 -14.09 4.26 10.88
C ASP A 55 -14.03 2.93 11.65
N ALA A 56 -14.81 2.84 12.73
CA ALA A 56 -15.00 1.59 13.46
C ALA A 56 -15.80 0.54 12.64
N ASN A 57 -16.43 0.96 11.55
CA ASN A 57 -17.31 0.16 10.71
C ASN A 57 -16.90 0.15 9.22
N LEU A 58 -15.60 0.33 8.90
CA LEU A 58 -15.12 0.18 7.53
C LEU A 58 -15.65 -1.15 6.95
N SER A 59 -16.46 -1.06 5.89
CA SER A 59 -17.04 -2.25 5.31
C SER A 59 -15.95 -3.13 4.70
N GLU A 60 -16.10 -4.45 4.81
CA GLU A 60 -15.18 -5.40 4.20
C GLU A 60 -15.04 -5.15 2.70
N LEU A 61 -16.15 -4.80 2.03
CA LEU A 61 -16.17 -4.47 0.61
C LEU A 61 -15.30 -3.23 0.29
N ASP A 62 -15.47 -2.13 1.03
CA ASP A 62 -14.67 -0.92 0.85
C ASP A 62 -13.18 -1.16 1.11
N PHE A 63 -12.88 -1.98 2.12
CA PHE A 63 -11.51 -2.41 2.40
C PHE A 63 -10.93 -3.19 1.23
N THR A 64 -11.63 -4.22 0.76
CA THR A 64 -11.18 -5.09 -0.34
C THR A 64 -11.00 -4.32 -1.64
N GLU A 65 -11.89 -3.37 -1.95
CA GLU A 65 -11.82 -2.56 -3.16
C GLU A 65 -10.56 -1.67 -3.17
N ILE A 66 -10.34 -0.89 -2.11
CA ILE A 66 -9.17 0.00 -2.03
C ILE A 66 -7.89 -0.81 -1.94
N TYR A 67 -7.87 -1.87 -1.13
CA TYR A 67 -6.70 -2.74 -1.01
C TYR A 67 -6.38 -3.43 -2.34
N GLY A 68 -7.39 -3.94 -3.04
CA GLY A 68 -7.25 -4.55 -4.37
C GLY A 68 -6.68 -3.56 -5.39
N ALA A 69 -7.18 -2.32 -5.41
CA ALA A 69 -6.66 -1.26 -6.27
C ALA A 69 -5.19 -0.94 -5.98
N ILE A 70 -4.78 -0.91 -4.71
CA ILE A 70 -3.38 -0.71 -4.31
C ILE A 70 -2.50 -1.84 -4.85
N ILE A 71 -2.88 -3.10 -4.63
CA ILE A 71 -2.09 -4.25 -5.08
C ILE A 71 -2.00 -4.29 -6.60
N LEU A 72 -3.12 -4.10 -7.31
CA LEU A 72 -3.15 -4.06 -8.76
C LEU A 72 -2.26 -2.93 -9.31
N GLY A 73 -2.38 -1.72 -8.76
CA GLY A 73 -1.54 -0.58 -9.15
C GLY A 73 -0.06 -0.84 -8.94
N LEU A 74 0.33 -1.45 -7.81
CA LEU A 74 1.72 -1.85 -7.56
C LEU A 74 2.21 -2.88 -8.58
N SER A 75 1.38 -3.86 -8.97
CA SER A 75 1.75 -4.86 -9.98
C SER A 75 1.92 -4.24 -11.37
N ILE A 76 1.04 -3.32 -11.76
CA ILE A 76 1.13 -2.60 -13.04
C ILE A 76 2.41 -1.76 -13.06
N LEU A 77 2.64 -0.94 -12.03
CA LEU A 77 3.84 -0.10 -11.94
C LEU A 77 5.12 -0.97 -11.90
N TYR A 78 5.10 -2.11 -11.21
CA TYR A 78 6.23 -3.04 -11.25
C TYR A 78 6.53 -3.52 -12.67
N SER A 79 5.49 -3.81 -13.46
CA SER A 79 5.64 -4.31 -14.83
C SER A 79 6.12 -3.25 -15.83
N SER A 80 5.81 -1.97 -15.59
CA SER A 80 6.18 -0.87 -16.50
C SER A 80 7.64 -0.42 -16.34
N LEU A 81 8.21 -0.58 -15.13
CA LEU A 81 9.53 -0.06 -14.83
C LEU A 81 10.66 -0.94 -15.37
N GLU A 82 11.75 -0.33 -15.81
CA GLU A 82 12.99 -1.07 -16.15
C GLU A 82 13.97 -1.16 -14.96
N ASN A 83 13.86 -0.23 -13.99
CA ASN A 83 14.83 -0.11 -12.90
C ASN A 83 14.62 -1.19 -11.81
N ASP A 84 15.56 -2.14 -11.72
CA ASP A 84 15.52 -3.25 -10.77
C ASP A 84 15.51 -2.81 -9.29
N LEU A 85 16.16 -1.70 -8.94
CA LEU A 85 16.15 -1.19 -7.57
C LEU A 85 14.76 -0.70 -7.18
N VAL A 86 14.06 0.00 -8.08
CA VAL A 86 12.69 0.47 -7.83
C VAL A 86 11.71 -0.71 -7.80
N LYS A 87 11.87 -1.66 -8.72
CA LYS A 87 11.13 -2.93 -8.72
C LYS A 87 11.25 -3.68 -7.40
N LYS A 88 12.46 -3.78 -6.84
CA LYS A 88 12.70 -4.40 -5.54
C LYS A 88 11.95 -3.67 -4.41
N ASP A 89 11.93 -2.35 -4.43
CA ASP A 89 11.17 -1.58 -3.43
C ASP A 89 9.66 -1.76 -3.58
N LEU A 90 9.13 -1.89 -4.80
CA LEU A 90 7.73 -2.22 -5.04
C LEU A 90 7.37 -3.63 -4.53
N LEU A 91 8.24 -4.63 -4.75
CA LEU A 91 8.07 -5.96 -4.17
C LEU A 91 8.09 -5.91 -2.64
N ASN A 92 9.05 -5.18 -2.05
CA ASN A 92 9.10 -5.01 -0.60
C ASN A 92 7.81 -4.39 -0.03
N ILE A 93 7.18 -3.47 -0.77
CA ILE A 93 5.88 -2.90 -0.39
C ILE A 93 4.79 -3.98 -0.43
N GLN A 94 4.71 -4.75 -1.52
CA GLN A 94 3.72 -5.84 -1.66
C GLN A 94 3.90 -6.88 -0.54
N ASP A 95 5.14 -7.30 -0.26
CA ASP A 95 5.45 -8.25 0.81
C ASP A 95 5.09 -7.69 2.19
N THR A 96 5.36 -6.40 2.41
CA THR A 96 4.99 -5.73 3.66
C THR A 96 3.46 -5.71 3.86
N LEU A 97 2.68 -5.58 2.78
CA LEU A 97 1.23 -5.52 2.84
C LEU A 97 0.56 -6.90 2.90
N SER A 98 1.16 -7.90 2.26
CA SER A 98 0.70 -9.29 2.27
C SER A 98 0.66 -9.89 3.68
N ILE A 99 -0.35 -10.70 3.99
CA ILE A 99 -0.46 -11.41 5.27
C ILE A 99 0.51 -12.61 5.21
N GLY A 100 1.70 -12.48 5.79
CA GLY A 100 2.64 -13.60 5.93
C GLY A 100 4.10 -13.21 5.72
N GLY A 101 4.77 -12.85 6.81
CA GLY A 101 6.23 -12.79 6.96
C GLY A 101 6.57 -13.09 8.40
#